data_AF-A0A9Q1HM85-F1
#
_entry.id   AF-A0A9Q1HM85-F1
#
_cell.length_a   1.000
_cell.length_b   1.000
_cell.length_c   1.000
_cell.angle_alpha   90.00
_cell.angle_beta   90.00
_cell.angle_gamma   90.00
#
_symmetry.space_group_name_H-M   'P 1'
#
loop_
_entity.id
_entity.type
_entity.pdbx_description
1 polymer ?
#
loop_
_entity_poly.entity_id
_entity_poly.type
_entity_poly.pdbx_seq_one_letter_code
_entity_poly.pdbx_strand_id
1 'polypeptide(L)'
;MTAVKSIGGCRLVVRAERGTENSVVAILQRYLTRDGKGNFGGETSFLYGCSNNNQRIECWWGMLRKHCCQFWMDYCCSTKTRWFL
;
A
#
# COMPACT_ATOMS: atom_id res chain seq x y z
N MET A 1 17.33 1.92 11.84
CA MET A 1 16.18 2.81 12.20
C MET A 1 16.44 4.30 11.96
N THR A 2 17.62 4.72 11.51
CA THR A 2 17.94 6.14 11.24
C THR A 2 17.40 6.63 9.89
N ALA A 3 17.53 5.82 8.83
CA ALA A 3 17.09 6.19 7.47
C ALA A 3 15.57 6.43 7.37
N VAL A 4 14.74 5.65 8.07
CA VAL A 4 13.28 5.83 8.08
C VAL A 4 12.89 7.10 8.85
N LYS A 5 13.59 7.41 9.94
CA LYS A 5 13.36 8.65 10.71
C LYS A 5 13.83 9.88 9.94
N SER A 6 14.95 9.82 9.22
CA SER A 6 15.50 10.95 8.45
C SER A 6 14.61 11.40 7.29
N ILE A 7 13.76 10.51 6.77
CA ILE A 7 12.75 10.83 5.74
C ILE A 7 11.35 11.10 6.31
N GLY A 8 11.19 11.12 7.64
CA GLY A 8 9.88 11.22 8.30
C GLY A 8 8.94 10.04 7.97
N GLY A 9 9.50 8.87 7.70
CA GLY A 9 8.86 7.79 6.93
C GLY A 9 7.74 7.01 7.62
N CYS A 10 7.34 7.36 8.84
CA CYS A 10 6.21 6.70 9.48
C CYS A 10 4.94 7.52 9.23
N ARG A 11 4.16 7.12 8.21
CA ARG A 11 2.87 7.75 7.93
C ARG A 11 1.94 7.57 9.11
N LEU A 12 1.46 8.70 9.63
CA LEU A 12 0.48 8.74 10.72
C LEU A 12 -0.92 8.34 10.22
N VAL A 13 -1.20 8.54 8.93
CA VAL A 13 -2.52 8.29 8.33
C VAL A 13 -2.39 7.54 7.01
N VAL A 14 -3.18 6.48 6.86
CA VAL A 14 -3.33 5.68 5.64
C VAL A 14 -4.72 5.92 5.04
N ARG A 15 -4.80 6.05 3.72
CA ARG A 15 -6.08 6.10 2.99
C ARG A 15 -6.13 4.97 1.99
N ALA A 16 -7.27 4.29 1.90
CA ALA A 16 -7.50 3.27 0.88
C ALA A 16 -8.97 3.24 0.45
N GLU A 17 -9.24 2.54 -0.64
CA GLU A 17 -10.60 2.23 -1.08
C GLU A 17 -11.24 1.12 -0.23
N ARG A 18 -12.56 0.96 -0.36
CA ARG A 18 -13.32 -0.11 0.32
C ARG A 18 -13.10 -1.46 -0.39
N GLY A 19 -11.91 -2.04 -0.16
CA GLY A 19 -11.58 -3.41 -0.54
C GLY A 19 -11.42 -4.31 0.68
N THR A 20 -11.69 -5.61 0.53
CA THR A 20 -11.55 -6.59 1.61
C THR A 20 -10.13 -6.64 2.16
N GLU A 21 -9.13 -6.58 1.28
CA GLU A 21 -7.71 -6.58 1.65
C GLU A 21 -7.31 -5.30 2.41
N ASN A 22 -7.91 -4.17 2.03
CA ASN A 22 -7.67 -2.87 2.68
C ASN A 22 -8.24 -2.82 4.11
N SER A 23 -9.20 -3.68 4.44
CA SER A 23 -9.72 -3.79 5.81
C SER A 23 -8.66 -4.29 6.80
N VAL A 24 -7.79 -5.22 6.36
CA VAL A 24 -6.68 -5.73 7.19
C VAL A 24 -5.66 -4.63 7.44
N VAL A 25 -5.34 -3.85 6.41
CA VAL A 25 -4.45 -2.68 6.53
C VAL A 25 -5.02 -1.66 7.50
N ALA A 26 -6.33 -1.42 7.46
CA ALA A 26 -7.01 -0.52 8.40
C ALA A 26 -6.85 -0.99 9.85
N ILE A 27 -7.09 -2.27 10.11
CA ILE A 27 -6.96 -2.87 11.45
C ILE A 27 -5.52 -2.76 11.96
N LEU A 28 -4.53 -3.14 11.13
CA LEU A 28 -3.12 -3.07 11.48
C LEU A 28 -2.68 -1.64 11.78
N GLN A 29 -3.06 -0.69 10.92
CA GLN A 29 -2.71 0.73 11.10
C GLN A 29 -3.31 1.28 12.40
N ARG A 30 -4.57 0.98 12.70
CA ARG A 30 -5.24 1.39 13.94
C ARG A 30 -4.59 0.77 15.17
N TYR A 31 -4.22 -0.51 15.10
CA TYR A 31 -3.57 -1.22 16.21
C TYR A 31 -2.18 -0.65 16.51
N LEU A 32 -1.35 -0.46 15.47
CA LEU A 32 0.02 0.03 15.61
C LEU A 32 0.07 1.49 16.07
N THR A 33 -0.98 2.27 15.81
CA THR A 33 -1.07 3.69 16.18
C THR A 33 -1.94 3.94 17.42
N ARG A 34 -2.43 2.89 18.09
CA ARG A 34 -3.38 3.01 19.22
C ARG A 34 -2.84 3.86 20.37
N ASP A 35 -1.53 3.78 20.63
CA ASP A 35 -0.85 4.46 21.73
C ASP A 35 -0.19 5.79 21.25
N GLY A 36 -0.43 6.18 20.00
CA GLY A 36 0.16 7.36 19.37
C GLY A 36 -0.37 8.67 19.97
N LYS A 37 0.54 9.57 20.37
CA LYS A 37 0.19 10.91 20.86
C LYS A 37 -0.18 11.83 19.68
N GLY A 38 -1.46 12.21 19.57
CA GLY A 38 -1.94 13.23 18.63
C GLY A 38 -3.31 12.91 18.00
N ASN A 39 -3.82 13.80 17.13
CA ASN A 39 -5.13 13.66 16.47
C ASN A 39 -5.22 12.52 15.43
N PHE A 40 -4.15 11.77 15.19
CA PHE A 40 -4.02 10.78 14.11
C PHE A 40 -3.79 9.34 14.62
N GLY A 41 -4.11 9.07 15.88
CA GLY A 41 -3.98 7.73 16.49
C GLY A 41 -5.27 6.91 16.43
N GLY A 42 -5.15 5.59 16.46
CA GLY A 42 -6.29 4.68 16.52
C GLY A 42 -7.24 4.88 15.33
N GLU A 43 -8.53 5.11 15.59
CA GLU A 43 -9.58 5.23 14.56
C GLU A 43 -9.29 6.28 13.47
N THR A 44 -8.59 7.37 13.78
CA THR A 44 -8.27 8.46 12.83
C THR A 44 -7.02 8.20 11.99
N SER A 45 -6.29 7.11 12.27
CA SER A 45 -5.09 6.70 11.53
C SER A 45 -5.41 6.08 10.15
N PHE A 46 -6.69 5.81 9.86
CA PHE A 46 -7.12 5.21 8.60
C PHE A 46 -8.40 5.85 8.06
N LEU A 47 -8.41 6.18 6.76
CA LEU A 47 -9.58 6.73 6.08
C LEU A 47 -9.94 5.93 4.83
N TYR A 48 -11.22 5.63 4.68
CA TYR A 48 -11.74 5.20 3.38
C TYR A 48 -11.94 6.40 2.46
N GLY A 49 -11.50 6.28 1.21
CA GLY A 49 -11.69 7.30 0.17
C GLY A 49 -12.29 6.70 -1.10
N CYS A 50 -12.82 7.57 -1.95
CA CYS A 50 -13.23 7.19 -3.30
C CYS A 50 -12.01 6.80 -4.15
N SER A 51 -12.22 5.94 -5.15
CA SER A 51 -11.18 5.51 -6.10
C SER A 51 -10.52 6.67 -6.84
N ASN A 52 -11.23 7.79 -7.06
CA ASN A 52 -10.66 9.01 -7.65
C ASN A 52 -9.48 9.58 -6.85
N ASN A 53 -9.35 9.26 -5.56
CA ASN A 53 -8.25 9.73 -4.72
C ASN A 53 -7.05 8.77 -4.73
N ASN A 54 -7.18 7.62 -5.40
CA ASN A 54 -6.15 6.58 -5.51
C ASN A 54 -5.23 6.78 -6.74
N GLN A 55 -5.49 7.80 -7.56
CA GLN A 55 -4.74 8.07 -8.80
C GLN A 55 -3.23 8.17 -8.60
N ARG A 56 -2.78 8.73 -7.47
CA ARG A 56 -1.33 8.88 -7.22
C ARG A 56 -0.63 7.54 -7.05
N ILE A 57 -1.24 6.58 -6.36
CA ILE A 57 -0.64 5.26 -6.17
C ILE A 57 -0.79 4.42 -7.45
N GLU A 58 -1.89 4.55 -8.18
CA GLU A 58 -2.08 3.93 -9.51
C GLU A 58 -1.03 4.40 -10.53
N CYS A 59 -0.76 5.71 -10.59
CA CYS A 59 0.32 6.26 -11.41
C CYS A 59 1.69 5.67 -11.03
N TRP A 60 1.96 5.56 -9.73
CA TRP A 60 3.21 4.96 -9.23
C TRP A 60 3.32 3.48 -9.59
N TRP A 61 2.25 2.69 -9.44
CA TRP A 61 2.22 1.30 -9.91
C TRP A 61 2.46 1.19 -11.41
N GLY A 62 1.93 2.12 -12.20
CA GLY A 62 2.21 2.22 -13.63
C GLY A 62 3.69 2.45 -13.93
N MET A 63 4.35 3.36 -13.20
CA MET A 63 5.79 3.60 -13.32
C MET A 63 6.61 2.37 -12.89
N LEU A 64 6.29 1.78 -11.75
CA LEU A 64 6.96 0.58 -11.23
C LEU A 64 6.87 -0.58 -12.23
N ARG A 65 5.69 -0.80 -12.80
CA ARG A 65 5.47 -1.80 -13.85
C ARG A 65 6.40 -1.54 -15.04
N LYS A 66 6.35 -0.34 -15.62
CA LYS A 66 7.10 0.02 -16.84
C LYS A 66 8.62 -0.10 -16.66
N HIS A 67 9.13 0.27 -15.49
CA HIS A 67 10.58 0.39 -15.29
C HIS A 67 11.23 -0.78 -14.55
N CYS A 68 10.48 -1.52 -13.73
CA CYS A 68 11.09 -2.47 -12.80
C CYS A 68 10.44 -3.86 -12.84
N CYS A 69 9.14 -3.95 -13.11
CA CYS A 69 8.41 -5.21 -12.91
C CYS A 69 7.93 -5.89 -14.19
N GLN A 70 7.98 -5.22 -15.36
CA GLN A 70 7.48 -5.79 -16.62
C GLN A 70 8.13 -7.13 -16.95
N PHE A 71 9.47 -7.20 -16.90
CA PHE A 71 10.22 -8.43 -17.11
C PHE A 71 9.75 -9.58 -16.22
N TRP A 72 9.61 -9.33 -14.92
CA TRP A 72 9.19 -10.34 -13.95
C TRP A 72 7.75 -10.79 -14.16
N MET A 73 6.86 -9.89 -14.55
CA MET A 73 5.48 -10.25 -14.90
C MET A 73 5.45 -11.17 -16.11
N ASP A 74 6.21 -10.86 -17.16
CA ASP A 74 6.25 -11.67 -18.38
C ASP A 74 6.89 -13.05 -18.13
N TYR A 75 7.97 -13.09 -17.35
CA TYR A 75 8.60 -14.33 -16.91
C TYR A 75 7.66 -15.21 -16.06
N CYS A 76 7.01 -14.64 -15.04
CA CYS A 76 6.06 -15.36 -14.20
C CYS A 76 4.79 -15.79 -14.97
N CYS A 77 4.36 -15.01 -15.97
CA CYS A 77 3.22 -15.37 -16.82
C CYS A 77 3.57 -16.53 -17.76
N SER A 78 4.71 -16.45 -18.44
CA SER A 78 5.17 -17.51 -19.36
C SER A 78 5.42 -18.86 -18.67
N THR A 79 5.86 -18.83 -17.42
CA THR A 79 6.08 -20.06 -16.62
C THR A 79 4.78 -20.73 -16.19
N LYS A 80 3.66 -20.00 -16.05
CA LYS A 80 2.34 -20.61 -15.78
C LYS A 80 1.80 -21.45 -16.95
N THR A 81 2.19 -21.13 -18.19
CA THR A 81 1.78 -21.89 -19.39
C THR A 81 2.60 -23.17 -19.58
N ARG A 82 3.72 -23.34 -18.87
CA ARG A 82 4.62 -24.50 -19.02
C ARG A 82 4.25 -25.71 -18.14
N TRP A 83 3.34 -25.54 -17.18
CA TRP A 83 2.90 -26.61 -16.26
C TRP A 83 1.61 -27.31 -16.70
N PHE A 84 1.09 -27.00 -17.90
CA PHE A 84 -0.09 -27.63 -18.50
C PHE A 84 0.24 -28.45 -19.77
N LEU A 85 1.50 -28.86 -19.95
CA LEU A 85 1.93 -29.86 -20.93
C LEU A 85 2.67 -30.99 -20.22
#